data_AF-A0A1V0A1W8-F1
#
_entry.id   AF-A0A1V0A1W8-F1
#
_cell.length_a   1.000
_cell.length_b   1.000
_cell.length_c   1.000
_cell.angle_alpha   90.00
_cell.angle_beta   90.00
_cell.angle_gamma   90.00
#
_symmetry.space_group_name_H-M   'P 1'
#
loop_
_entity.id
_entity.type
_entity.pdbx_description
1 polymer ?
#
loop_
_entity_poly.entity_id
_entity_poly.type
_entity_poly.pdbx_seq_one_letter_code
_entity_poly.pdbx_strand_id
1 'polypeptide(L)'
;MSLVPAVRYHDFRAYLRRRLPEARPLLAAMEAEEAEDAAEAPGMAPADAYGVMSVIFWWGVFEPALRAGDERLAAECFGIVEELMRDADENLAQVLYIRVLEWLMAEWREQSARLGGELLRDLVEATS
;
A
#
# COMPACT_ATOMS: atom_id res chain seq x y z
N MET A 1 -15.18 -14.71 15.99
CA MET A 1 -14.91 -13.76 14.89
C MET A 1 -14.76 -12.39 15.52
N SER A 2 -13.58 -11.79 15.42
CA SER A 2 -13.36 -10.43 15.92
C SER A 2 -13.92 -9.45 14.89
N LEU A 3 -14.86 -8.59 15.28
CA LEU A 3 -15.58 -7.65 14.40
C LEU A 3 -14.81 -6.33 14.19
N VAL A 4 -13.50 -6.31 14.45
CA VAL A 4 -12.67 -5.11 14.36
C VAL A 4 -11.63 -5.32 13.27
N PRO A 5 -11.61 -4.48 12.21
CA PRO A 5 -10.56 -4.55 11.19
C PRO A 5 -9.20 -4.34 11.85
N ALA A 6 -8.21 -5.16 11.49
CA ALA A 6 -6.87 -5.07 12.06
C ALA A 6 -6.12 -3.82 11.56
N VAL A 7 -6.52 -3.28 10.40
CA VAL A 7 -5.96 -2.05 9.84
C VAL A 7 -7.07 -1.11 9.42
N ARG A 8 -7.06 0.11 9.95
CA ARG A 8 -8.05 1.15 9.62
C ARG A 8 -7.45 2.20 8.69
N TYR A 9 -8.30 2.86 7.91
CA TYR A 9 -7.93 3.94 6.99
C TYR A 9 -7.02 4.99 7.64
N HIS A 10 -7.48 5.57 8.76
CA HIS A 10 -6.72 6.61 9.46
C HIS A 10 -5.43 6.12 10.13
N ASP A 11 -5.28 4.80 10.32
CA ASP A 11 -4.10 4.18 10.94
C ASP A 11 -3.09 3.68 9.90
N PHE A 12 -3.39 3.77 8.60
CA PHE A 12 -2.60 3.16 7.54
C PHE A 12 -1.14 3.65 7.52
N ARG A 13 -0.92 4.96 7.72
CA ARG A 13 0.43 5.54 7.83
C ARG A 13 1.25 4.88 8.93
N ALA A 14 0.65 4.71 10.12
CA ALA A 14 1.31 4.10 11.27
C ALA A 14 1.54 2.60 11.06
N TYR A 15 0.58 1.90 10.44
CA TYR A 15 0.73 0.50 10.02
C TYR A 15 1.93 0.34 9.09
N LEU A 16 2.01 1.15 8.02
CA LEU A 16 3.07 1.05 7.02
C LEU A 16 4.46 1.32 7.62
N ARG A 17 4.58 2.35 8.47
CA ARG A 17 5.81 2.66 9.21
C ARG A 17 6.33 1.48 10.03
N ARG A 18 5.43 0.70 10.63
CA ARG A 18 5.77 -0.47 11.43
C ARG A 18 6.10 -1.67 10.54
N ARG A 19 5.29 -1.95 9.52
CA ARG A 19 5.32 -3.18 8.73
C ARG A 19 6.33 -3.17 7.58
N LEU A 20 6.67 -2.00 7.05
CA LEU A 20 7.54 -1.83 5.89
C LEU A 20 8.68 -0.83 6.19
N PRO A 21 9.84 -1.30 6.69
CA PRO A 21 10.98 -0.44 7.01
C PRO A 21 11.42 0.47 5.85
N GLU A 22 11.34 -0.03 4.63
CA GLU A 22 11.70 0.66 3.38
C GLU A 22 10.84 1.92 3.14
N ALA A 23 9.59 1.96 3.67
CA ALA A 23 8.72 3.13 3.55
C ALA A 23 9.06 4.26 4.54
N ARG A 24 9.80 3.96 5.62
CA ARG A 24 10.10 4.95 6.69
C ARG A 24 10.78 6.24 6.20
N PRO A 25 11.85 6.19 5.38
CA PRO A 25 12.46 7.43 4.88
C PRO A 25 11.52 8.25 4.01
N LEU A 26 10.67 7.59 3.21
CA LEU A 26 9.68 8.26 2.36
C LEU A 26 8.57 8.91 3.19
N LEU A 27 8.09 8.21 4.21
CA LEU A 27 7.13 8.76 5.16
C LEU A 27 7.69 9.98 5.90
N ALA A 28 8.96 9.93 6.30
CA ALA A 28 9.61 11.07 6.96
C ALA A 28 9.77 12.27 6.00
N ALA A 29 10.07 12.02 4.72
CA ALA A 29 10.13 13.07 3.70
C ALA A 29 8.75 13.71 3.46
N MET A 30 7.70 12.90 3.31
CA MET A 30 6.32 13.39 3.17
C MET A 30 5.89 14.20 4.40
N GLU A 31 6.23 13.77 5.61
CA GLU A 31 5.91 14.52 6.84
C GLU A 31 6.68 15.86 6.95
N ALA A 32 7.90 15.93 6.40
CA ALA A 32 8.63 17.18 6.33
C ALA A 32 8.00 18.15 5.32
N GLU A 33 7.63 17.66 4.14
CA GLU A 33 6.92 18.43 3.12
C GLU A 33 5.57 18.95 3.65
N GLU A 34 4.77 18.10 4.30
CA GLU A 34 3.52 18.50 4.95
C GLU A 34 3.72 19.58 6.02
N ALA A 35 4.85 19.56 6.73
CA ALA A 35 5.17 20.57 7.74
C ALA A 35 5.59 21.91 7.10
N GLU A 36 6.33 21.87 5.98
CA GLU A 36 6.67 23.05 5.18
C GLU A 36 5.39 23.67 4.59
N ASP A 37 4.54 22.85 3.96
CA ASP A 37 3.26 23.27 3.39
C ASP A 37 2.34 23.90 4.43
N ALA A 38 2.26 23.33 5.64
CA ALA A 38 1.45 23.88 6.72
C ALA A 38 2.00 25.22 7.24
N ALA A 39 3.31 25.46 7.14
CA ALA A 39 3.94 26.72 7.51
C ALA A 39 3.69 27.82 6.45
N GLU A 40 3.70 27.46 5.17
CA GLU A 40 3.44 28.38 4.06
C GLU A 40 1.94 28.67 3.86
N ALA A 41 1.09 27.66 4.05
CA ALA A 41 -0.36 27.73 3.87
C ALA A 41 -1.09 27.07 5.06
N PRO A 42 -1.33 27.84 6.14
CA PRO A 42 -2.05 27.34 7.31
C PRO A 42 -3.45 26.83 6.94
N GLY A 43 -3.70 25.55 7.20
CA GLY A 43 -4.96 24.87 6.87
C GLY A 43 -4.86 23.78 5.80
N MET A 44 -3.69 23.59 5.19
CA MET A 44 -3.46 22.40 4.36
C MET A 44 -3.52 21.14 5.24
N ALA A 45 -4.31 20.16 4.82
CA ALA A 45 -4.44 18.90 5.52
C ALA A 45 -3.32 17.93 5.09
N PRO A 46 -2.78 17.11 6.02
CA PRO A 46 -1.80 16.09 5.68
C PRO A 46 -2.41 15.03 4.76
N ALA A 47 -1.55 14.31 4.02
CA ALA A 47 -1.94 13.25 3.13
C ALA A 47 -2.68 12.13 3.89
N ASP A 48 -3.84 11.77 3.37
CA ASP A 48 -4.66 10.69 3.90
C ASP A 48 -4.16 9.31 3.43
N ALA A 49 -4.91 8.24 3.74
CA ALA A 49 -4.48 6.89 3.38
C ALA A 49 -4.37 6.67 1.86
N TYR A 50 -5.17 7.38 1.04
CA TYR A 50 -5.02 7.36 -0.41
C TYR A 50 -3.67 7.92 -0.84
N GLY A 51 -3.31 9.10 -0.31
CA GLY A 51 -2.00 9.72 -0.57
C GLY A 51 -0.85 8.81 -0.15
N VAL A 52 -0.92 8.23 1.05
CA VAL A 52 0.10 7.32 1.57
C VAL A 52 0.17 6.02 0.74
N MET A 53 -0.95 5.41 0.38
CA MET A 53 -0.98 4.19 -0.44
C MET A 53 -0.37 4.43 -1.81
N SER A 54 -0.74 5.54 -2.44
CA SER A 54 -0.29 5.89 -3.78
C SER A 54 1.20 6.25 -3.78
N VAL A 55 1.58 7.29 -3.05
CA VAL A 55 2.91 7.90 -3.16
C VAL A 55 3.98 7.07 -2.45
N ILE A 56 3.66 6.58 -1.25
CA ILE A 56 4.65 5.91 -0.41
C ILE A 56 4.70 4.42 -0.71
N PHE A 57 3.56 3.73 -0.59
CA PHE A 57 3.56 2.27 -0.73
C PHE A 57 3.74 1.84 -2.18
N TRP A 58 2.87 2.30 -3.09
CA TRP A 58 2.91 1.88 -4.49
C TRP A 58 4.11 2.46 -5.24
N TRP A 59 4.12 3.76 -5.50
CA TRP A 59 5.17 4.41 -6.31
C TRP A 59 6.52 4.49 -5.59
N GLY A 60 6.51 4.57 -4.26
CA GLY A 60 7.72 4.75 -3.48
C GLY A 60 8.49 3.47 -3.20
N VAL A 61 7.80 2.33 -3.07
CA VAL A 61 8.43 1.06 -2.66
C VAL A 61 8.07 -0.09 -3.58
N PHE A 62 6.79 -0.38 -3.75
CA PHE A 62 6.37 -1.65 -4.34
C PHE A 62 6.64 -1.72 -5.84
N GLU A 63 6.17 -0.74 -6.62
CA GLU A 63 6.39 -0.70 -8.06
C GLU A 63 7.89 -0.60 -8.43
N PRO A 64 8.72 0.21 -7.73
CA PRO A 64 10.16 0.16 -7.88
C PRO A 64 10.76 -1.24 -7.62
N ALA A 65 10.33 -1.95 -6.58
CA ALA A 65 10.81 -3.30 -6.29
C ALA A 65 10.45 -4.28 -7.42
N LEU A 66 9.23 -4.19 -7.95
CA LEU A 66 8.79 -5.00 -9.09
C LEU A 66 9.63 -4.71 -10.35
N ARG A 67 9.85 -3.43 -10.68
CA ARG A 67 10.68 -3.04 -11.83
C ARG A 67 12.14 -3.45 -11.69
N ALA A 68 12.69 -3.37 -10.48
CA ALA A 68 14.07 -3.75 -10.20
C ALA A 68 14.27 -5.27 -10.11
N GLY A 69 13.19 -6.05 -10.05
CA GLY A 69 13.25 -7.49 -9.81
C GLY A 69 13.72 -7.85 -8.40
N ASP A 70 13.55 -6.96 -7.42
CA ASP A 70 13.80 -7.27 -6.01
C ASP A 70 12.65 -8.14 -5.48
N GLU A 71 12.75 -9.44 -5.73
CA GLU A 71 11.69 -10.40 -5.37
C GLU A 71 11.45 -10.46 -3.87
N ARG A 72 12.47 -10.21 -3.05
CA ARG A 72 12.33 -10.22 -1.58
C ARG A 72 11.43 -9.07 -1.15
N LEU A 73 11.72 -7.85 -1.59
CA LEU A 73 10.93 -6.68 -1.24
C LEU A 73 9.53 -6.72 -1.89
N ALA A 74 9.44 -7.18 -3.14
CA ALA A 74 8.16 -7.38 -3.80
C ALA A 74 7.28 -8.39 -3.06
N ALA A 75 7.83 -9.53 -2.61
CA ALA A 75 7.09 -10.52 -1.83
C ALA A 75 6.60 -9.96 -0.48
N GLU A 76 7.41 -9.15 0.22
CA GLU A 76 6.96 -8.45 1.43
C GLU A 76 5.79 -7.50 1.14
N CYS A 77 5.85 -6.76 0.04
CA CYS A 77 4.76 -5.86 -0.37
C CYS A 77 3.50 -6.63 -0.77
N PHE A 78 3.62 -7.76 -1.48
CA PHE A 78 2.50 -8.66 -1.74
C PHE A 78 1.87 -9.19 -0.44
N GLY A 79 2.68 -9.52 0.57
CA GLY A 79 2.20 -9.92 1.89
C GLY A 79 1.37 -8.81 2.58
N ILE A 80 1.79 -7.55 2.44
CA ILE A 80 1.00 -6.40 2.93
C ILE A 80 -0.32 -6.30 2.18
N VAL A 81 -0.32 -6.44 0.85
CA VAL A 81 -1.57 -6.42 0.05
C VAL A 81 -2.54 -7.51 0.52
N GLU A 82 -2.05 -8.73 0.75
CA GLU A 82 -2.85 -9.86 1.29
C GLU A 82 -3.41 -9.59 2.68
N GLU A 83 -2.60 -9.03 3.59
CA GLU A 83 -3.05 -8.62 4.93
C GLU A 83 -4.18 -7.60 4.82
N LEU A 84 -4.04 -6.60 3.95
CA LEU A 84 -5.05 -5.56 3.76
C LEU A 84 -6.32 -6.08 3.07
N MET A 85 -6.20 -7.00 2.09
CA MET A 85 -7.36 -7.65 1.48
C MET A 85 -8.21 -8.41 2.50
N ARG A 86 -7.57 -8.95 3.55
CA ARG A 86 -8.24 -9.74 4.58
C ARG A 86 -8.82 -8.88 5.71
N ASP A 87 -8.05 -7.90 6.18
CA ASP A 87 -8.27 -7.29 7.49
C ASP A 87 -8.42 -5.75 7.47
N ALA A 88 -8.39 -5.10 6.29
CA ALA A 88 -8.61 -3.66 6.19
C ALA A 88 -10.09 -3.28 6.40
N ASP A 89 -10.33 -2.07 6.90
CA ASP A 89 -11.67 -1.48 6.85
C ASP A 89 -12.10 -1.16 5.40
N GLU A 90 -13.40 -0.93 5.20
CA GLU A 90 -13.99 -0.75 3.86
C GLU A 90 -13.34 0.38 3.06
N ASN A 91 -13.03 1.50 3.72
CA ASN A 91 -12.41 2.65 3.06
C ASN A 91 -10.99 2.33 2.59
N LEU A 92 -10.19 1.66 3.44
CA LEU A 92 -8.83 1.29 3.09
C LEU A 92 -8.80 0.18 2.03
N ALA A 93 -9.75 -0.75 2.08
CA ALA A 93 -9.92 -1.78 1.05
C ALA A 93 -10.25 -1.17 -0.32
N GLN A 94 -11.13 -0.16 -0.39
CA GLN A 94 -11.41 0.57 -1.63
C GLN A 94 -10.16 1.27 -2.18
N VAL A 95 -9.38 1.92 -1.32
CA VAL A 95 -8.10 2.54 -1.73
C VAL A 95 -7.11 1.50 -2.25
N LEU A 96 -6.97 0.36 -1.56
CA LEU A 96 -6.12 -0.74 -2.00
C LEU A 96 -6.53 -1.23 -3.40
N TYR A 97 -7.84 -1.40 -3.64
CA TYR A 97 -8.35 -1.85 -4.92
C TYR A 97 -7.95 -0.89 -6.05
N ILE A 98 -8.31 0.39 -5.91
CA ILE A 98 -8.10 1.41 -6.94
C ILE A 98 -6.61 1.68 -7.16
N ARG A 99 -5.80 1.70 -6.10
CA ARG A 99 -4.40 2.13 -6.21
C ARG A 99 -3.41 1.02 -6.49
N VAL A 100 -3.73 -0.22 -6.12
CA VAL A 100 -2.76 -1.31 -6.15
C VAL A 100 -3.30 -2.49 -6.95
N LEU A 101 -4.47 -3.03 -6.59
CA LEU A 101 -4.96 -4.25 -7.22
C LEU A 101 -5.23 -4.09 -8.72
N GLU A 102 -5.77 -2.95 -9.15
CA GLU A 102 -5.97 -2.67 -10.59
C GLU A 102 -4.66 -2.76 -11.39
N TRP A 103 -3.57 -2.18 -10.88
CA TRP A 103 -2.25 -2.25 -11.52
C TRP A 103 -1.68 -3.66 -11.47
N LEU A 104 -1.84 -4.35 -10.35
CA LEU A 104 -1.37 -5.72 -10.20
C LEU A 104 -2.02 -6.67 -11.21
N MET A 105 -3.32 -6.50 -11.47
CA MET A 105 -4.04 -7.34 -12.43
C MET A 105 -3.78 -6.93 -13.88
N ALA A 106 -3.56 -5.65 -14.15
CA ALA A 106 -3.34 -5.15 -15.50
C ALA A 106 -1.90 -5.38 -16.00
N GLU A 107 -0.90 -5.02 -15.20
CA GLU A 107 0.50 -4.95 -15.65
C GLU A 107 1.42 -5.96 -14.95
N TRP A 108 1.12 -6.33 -13.71
CA TRP A 108 1.98 -7.19 -12.89
C TRP A 108 1.37 -8.55 -12.60
N ARG A 109 0.56 -9.04 -13.54
CA ARG A 109 -0.25 -10.25 -13.35
C ARG A 109 0.59 -11.49 -13.10
N GLU A 110 1.68 -11.66 -13.84
CA GLU A 110 2.60 -12.78 -13.68
C GLU A 110 3.27 -12.76 -12.30
N GLN A 111 3.77 -11.61 -11.87
CA GLN A 111 4.37 -11.42 -10.55
C GLN A 111 3.35 -11.64 -9.45
N SER A 112 2.10 -11.19 -9.64
CA SER A 112 1.00 -11.41 -8.71
C SER A 112 0.69 -12.90 -8.54
N ALA A 113 0.65 -13.66 -9.64
CA ALA A 113 0.45 -15.12 -9.59
C ALA A 113 1.62 -15.86 -8.92
N ARG A 114 2.85 -15.39 -9.14
CA ARG A 114 4.07 -16.06 -8.67
C ARG A 114 4.44 -15.74 -7.23
N LEU A 115 4.40 -14.45 -6.86
CA LEU A 115 4.87 -13.91 -5.59
C LEU A 115 3.74 -13.59 -4.61
N GLY A 116 2.51 -13.42 -5.09
CA GLY A 116 1.33 -13.26 -4.26
C GLY A 116 1.02 -14.49 -3.41
N GLY A 117 0.25 -14.30 -2.34
CA GLY A 117 -0.32 -15.38 -1.55
C GLY A 117 -1.58 -15.97 -2.20
N GLU A 118 -2.37 -16.69 -1.41
CA GLU A 118 -3.58 -17.37 -1.88
C GLU A 118 -4.63 -16.39 -2.41
N LEU A 119 -4.93 -15.31 -1.69
CA LEU A 119 -6.00 -14.36 -2.07
C LEU A 119 -5.69 -13.67 -3.39
N LEU A 120 -4.42 -13.27 -3.59
CA LEU A 120 -4.00 -12.65 -4.84
C LEU A 120 -3.97 -13.62 -6.01
N ARG A 121 -3.57 -14.88 -5.79
CA ARG A 121 -3.62 -15.90 -6.84
C ARG A 121 -5.05 -16.22 -7.25
N ASP A 122 -5.95 -16.39 -6.29
CA ASP A 122 -7.37 -16.60 -6.55
C ASP A 122 -7.97 -15.43 -7.33
N LEU A 123 -7.59 -14.19 -6.98
CA LEU A 123 -8.01 -12.99 -7.71
C LEU A 123 -7.49 -12.97 -9.15
N VAL A 124 -6.22 -13.33 -9.37
CA VAL A 124 -5.64 -13.44 -10.71
C VAL A 124 -6.37 -14.51 -11.53
N GLU A 125 -6.69 -15.66 -10.93
CA GLU A 125 -7.40 -16.75 -11.60
C GLU A 125 -8.83 -16.35 -11.97
N ALA A 126 -9.57 -15.74 -11.04
CA ALA A 126 -10.95 -15.30 -11.25
C ALA A 126 -11.10 -14.19 -12.32
N THR A 127 -10.01 -13.50 -12.64
CA THR A 127 -9.96 -12.44 -13.65
C THR A 127 -9.31 -12.88 -14.98
N SER A 128 -9.04 -14.19 -15.14
CA SER A 128 -8.47 -14.82 -16.35
C SER A 128 -9.47 -15.01 -17.48
#